data_AF-A0A365PEK5-F1
#
_entry.id   AF-A0A365PEK5-F1
#
_cell.length_a   1.000
_cell.length_b   1.000
_cell.length_c   1.000
_cell.angle_alpha   90.00
_cell.angle_beta   90.00
_cell.angle_gamma   90.00
#
_symmetry.space_group_name_H-M   'P 1'
#
loop_
_entity.id
_entity.type
_entity.pdbx_description
1 polymer ?
#
loop_
_entity_poly.entity_id
_entity_poly.type
_entity_poly.pdbx_seq_one_letter_code
_entity_poly.pdbx_strand_id
1 'polypeptide(L)'
;MAKSILINSFSLCQNLSAPEKFGIDAVGNLTDNENLYFCYVVDGHGGCKNSDILVKNFQAYVLSLKDVFAQLNNTTQDIHDFFERLTENFYIEHRGKLRPAAMSILMVIFSQTQIYSAHEPYRV
;
A
#
# COMPACT_ATOMS: atom_id res chain seq x y z
N MET A 1 -3.99 -27.37 5.71
CA MET A 1 -2.86 -26.40 5.67
C MET A 1 -2.69 -25.93 4.24
N ALA A 2 -2.98 -24.66 3.96
CA ALA A 2 -2.74 -24.09 2.63
C ALA A 2 -1.23 -23.83 2.46
N LYS A 3 -0.64 -24.37 1.39
CA LYS A 3 0.75 -24.09 0.99
C LYS A 3 0.77 -22.85 0.09
N SER A 4 1.61 -21.87 0.43
CA SER A 4 1.89 -20.71 -0.43
C SER A 4 2.65 -21.15 -1.68
N ILE A 5 2.24 -20.63 -2.85
CA ILE A 5 2.75 -20.99 -4.19
C ILE A 5 3.84 -20.01 -4.66
N LEU A 6 4.20 -18.99 -3.87
CA LEU A 6 5.16 -17.97 -4.29
C LEU A 6 6.62 -18.47 -4.17
N ILE A 7 7.22 -18.80 -5.33
CA ILE A 7 8.60 -19.29 -5.50
C ILE A 7 9.64 -18.17 -5.30
N ASN A 8 9.24 -16.90 -5.35
CA ASN A 8 10.09 -15.75 -5.04
C ASN A 8 9.44 -14.89 -3.96
N SER A 9 9.69 -15.23 -2.69
CA SER A 9 9.47 -14.29 -1.59
C SER A 9 10.56 -13.22 -1.68
N PHE A 10 10.33 -12.15 -2.44
CA PHE A 10 11.07 -10.91 -2.18
C PHE A 10 10.79 -10.57 -0.72
N SER A 11 11.85 -10.36 0.05
CA SER A 11 11.74 -10.06 1.47
C SER A 11 11.22 -8.62 1.62
N LEU A 12 9.92 -8.43 1.34
CA LEU A 12 9.11 -7.21 1.51
C LEU A 12 9.00 -6.77 2.99
N CYS A 13 9.78 -7.41 3.87
CA CYS A 13 9.73 -7.32 5.32
C CYS A 13 11.14 -7.25 5.93
N GLN A 14 12.18 -6.91 5.15
CA GLN A 14 13.56 -6.89 5.68
C GLN A 14 13.75 -5.87 6.80
N ASN A 15 12.97 -4.79 6.83
CA ASN A 15 13.08 -3.77 7.87
C ASN A 15 12.36 -4.19 9.16
N LEU A 16 11.39 -5.12 9.10
CA LEU A 16 10.83 -5.74 10.32
C LEU A 16 11.89 -6.49 11.15
N SER A 17 13.02 -6.83 10.54
CA SER A 17 14.07 -7.67 11.13
C SER A 17 15.35 -6.91 11.51
N ALA A 18 15.41 -5.59 11.26
CA ALA A 18 16.65 -4.80 11.38
C ALA A 18 16.41 -3.45 12.10
N PRO A 19 16.71 -3.35 13.41
CA PRO A 19 16.40 -2.16 14.21
C PRO A 19 17.23 -0.91 13.88
N GLU A 20 18.25 -1.02 13.03
CA GLU A 20 19.16 0.09 12.67
C GLU A 20 18.79 0.79 11.35
N LYS A 21 17.66 0.45 10.72
CA LYS A 21 17.24 1.04 9.43
C LYS A 21 16.22 2.17 9.64
N PHE A 22 16.24 3.16 8.74
CA PHE A 22 15.32 4.31 8.78
C PHE A 22 13.93 4.02 8.20
N GLY A 23 13.81 3.00 7.35
CA GLY A 23 12.54 2.57 6.77
C GLY A 23 11.89 1.50 7.65
N ILE A 24 10.56 1.46 7.63
CA ILE A 24 9.76 0.38 8.23
C ILE A 24 8.93 -0.29 7.15
N ASP A 25 8.56 -1.54 7.37
CA ASP A 25 7.59 -2.23 6.51
C ASP A 25 6.26 -2.26 7.24
N ALA A 26 5.17 -2.16 6.49
CA ALA A 26 3.84 -2.23 7.06
C ALA A 26 2.86 -2.96 6.16
N VAL A 27 1.84 -3.53 6.79
CA VAL A 27 0.69 -4.12 6.11
C VAL A 27 -0.58 -3.50 6.66
N GLY A 28 -1.62 -3.46 5.84
CA GLY A 28 -2.94 -3.03 6.28
C GLY A 28 -4.03 -3.46 5.32
N ASN A 29 -5.26 -3.17 5.71
CA ASN A 29 -6.44 -3.53 4.94
C ASN A 29 -7.59 -2.53 5.15
N LEU A 30 -8.56 -2.57 4.24
CA LEU A 30 -9.90 -2.02 4.43
C LEU A 30 -10.92 -3.13 4.16
N THR A 31 -11.90 -3.27 5.06
CA THR A 31 -12.87 -4.37 5.04
C THR A 31 -14.31 -3.89 5.08
N ASP A 32 -14.52 -2.58 4.89
CA ASP A 32 -15.80 -1.91 5.11
C ASP A 32 -16.74 -2.03 3.91
N ASN A 33 -16.30 -2.68 2.83
CA ASN A 33 -17.13 -3.01 1.68
C ASN A 33 -17.59 -4.47 1.78
N GLU A 34 -18.88 -4.74 1.54
CA GLU A 34 -19.44 -6.09 1.65
C GLU A 34 -18.94 -7.06 0.55
N ASN A 35 -18.51 -6.52 -0.60
CA ASN A 35 -18.14 -7.31 -1.78
C ASN A 35 -16.64 -7.26 -2.09
N LEU A 36 -15.89 -6.37 -1.44
CA LEU A 36 -14.49 -6.10 -1.73
C LEU A 36 -13.66 -6.15 -0.44
N TYR A 37 -12.46 -6.74 -0.53
CA TYR A 37 -11.48 -6.73 0.53
C TYR A 37 -10.17 -6.14 0.01
N PHE A 38 -9.78 -4.98 0.53
CA PHE A 38 -8.55 -4.29 0.14
C PHE A 38 -7.41 -4.64 1.11
N CYS A 39 -6.25 -4.98 0.57
CA CYS A 39 -5.00 -5.19 1.31
C CYS A 39 -3.86 -4.42 0.67
N TYR A 40 -2.90 -4.01 1.49
CA TYR A 40 -1.65 -3.47 1.00
C TYR A 40 -0.46 -3.93 1.83
N VAL A 41 0.71 -3.90 1.19
CA VAL A 41 2.03 -4.06 1.78
C VAL A 41 2.86 -2.87 1.34
N VAL A 42 3.57 -2.27 2.28
CA VAL A 42 4.54 -1.20 2.00
C VAL A 42 5.90 -1.56 2.59
N ASP A 43 6.95 -1.29 1.82
CA ASP A 43 8.36 -1.49 2.20
C ASP A 43 9.05 -0.13 2.17
N GLY A 44 9.35 0.43 3.34
CA GLY A 44 10.02 1.70 3.49
C GLY A 44 11.53 1.58 3.25
N HIS A 45 12.12 2.46 2.44
CA HIS A 45 13.53 2.34 2.09
C HIS A 45 14.46 2.60 3.29
N GLY A 46 15.17 1.56 3.74
CA GLY A 46 16.01 1.57 4.93
C GLY A 46 17.13 2.63 4.96
N GLY A 47 17.62 3.07 3.79
CA GLY A 47 18.64 4.13 3.67
C GLY A 47 18.10 5.56 3.63
N CYS A 48 16.79 5.77 3.68
CA CYS A 48 16.16 7.08 3.55
C CYS A 48 15.49 7.48 4.87
N LYS A 49 16.06 8.53 5.50
CA LYS A 49 15.78 8.97 6.88
C LYS A 49 14.33 9.31 7.22
N ASN A 50 13.48 9.59 6.23
CA ASN A 50 12.08 9.95 6.44
C ASN A 50 11.12 8.86 5.91
N SER A 51 11.61 7.67 5.57
CA SER A 51 10.77 6.62 4.98
C SER A 51 9.79 6.03 5.98
N ASP A 52 10.13 5.98 7.27
CA ASP A 52 9.17 5.56 8.30
C ASP A 52 7.98 6.52 8.41
N ILE A 53 8.22 7.83 8.35
CA ILE A 53 7.19 8.87 8.34
C ILE A 53 6.32 8.71 7.09
N LEU A 54 6.96 8.51 5.93
CA LEU A 54 6.23 8.30 4.69
C LEU A 54 5.31 7.07 4.74
N VAL A 55 5.80 5.95 5.28
CA VAL A 55 5.00 4.73 5.45
C VAL A 55 3.83 4.98 6.40
N LYS A 56 4.06 5.63 7.56
CA LYS A 56 2.99 5.97 8.50
C LYS A 56 1.94 6.90 7.88
N ASN A 57 2.38 7.88 7.09
CA ASN A 57 1.46 8.77 6.36
C ASN A 57 0.62 8.00 5.34
N PHE A 58 1.21 7.03 4.63
CA PHE A 58 0.45 6.18 3.72
C PHE A 58 -0.62 5.34 4.44
N GLN A 59 -0.27 4.73 5.59
CA GLN A 59 -1.24 3.99 6.39
C GLN A 59 -2.40 4.87 6.87
N ALA A 60 -2.09 6.08 7.34
CA ALA A 60 -3.11 7.06 7.74
C ALA A 60 -3.98 7.51 6.56
N TYR A 61 -3.37 7.72 5.40
CA TYR A 61 -4.07 8.09 4.17
C TYR A 61 -5.04 6.98 3.73
N VAL A 62 -4.59 5.73 3.68
CA VAL A 62 -5.47 4.59 3.36
C VAL A 62 -6.63 4.50 4.35
N LEU A 63 -6.37 4.65 5.65
CA LEU A 63 -7.43 4.64 6.65
C LEU A 63 -8.45 5.77 6.44
N SER A 64 -8.02 6.94 5.94
CA SER A 64 -8.94 8.04 5.61
C SER A 64 -9.87 7.72 4.43
N LEU A 65 -9.52 6.75 3.59
CA LEU A 65 -10.33 6.29 2.45
C LEU A 65 -11.40 5.24 2.84
N LYS A 66 -11.55 4.94 4.14
CA LYS A 66 -12.49 3.94 4.65
C LYS A 66 -13.90 4.08 4.06
N ASP A 67 -14.49 5.27 4.17
CA ASP A 67 -15.87 5.51 3.72
C ASP A 67 -15.99 5.51 2.19
N VAL A 68 -14.92 5.94 1.49
CA VAL A 68 -14.83 5.86 0.02
C VAL A 68 -14.81 4.40 -0.43
N PHE A 69 -14.02 3.56 0.23
CA PHE A 69 -13.92 2.15 -0.06
C PHE A 69 -15.22 1.40 0.25
N ALA A 70 -15.89 1.74 1.36
CA ALA A 70 -17.17 1.13 1.74
C ALA A 70 -18.26 1.29 0.66
N GLN A 71 -18.18 2.36 -0.15
CA GLN A 71 -19.13 2.66 -1.23
C GLN A 71 -18.61 2.28 -2.63
N LEU A 72 -17.41 1.68 -2.73
CA LEU A 72 -16.80 1.34 -4.01
C LEU A 72 -17.58 0.22 -4.72
N ASN A 73 -17.97 0.45 -5.98
CA ASN A 73 -18.61 -0.61 -6.76
C ASN A 73 -17.58 -1.65 -7.19
N ASN A 74 -18.02 -2.90 -7.28
CA ASN A 74 -17.22 -3.99 -7.84
C ASN A 74 -17.27 -3.99 -9.38
N THR A 75 -16.77 -2.90 -9.99
CA THR A 75 -16.53 -2.82 -11.44
C THR A 75 -15.04 -2.62 -11.70
N THR A 76 -14.54 -3.14 -12.81
CA THR A 76 -13.12 -2.98 -13.18
C THR A 76 -12.73 -1.50 -13.29
N GLN A 77 -13.61 -0.65 -13.83
CA GLN A 77 -13.33 0.78 -13.97
C GLN A 77 -13.26 1.48 -12.61
N ASP A 78 -14.23 1.24 -11.72
CA ASP A 78 -14.25 1.90 -10.41
C ASP A 78 -13.05 1.46 -9.55
N ILE A 79 -12.65 0.19 -9.63
CA ILE A 79 -11.47 -0.33 -8.92
C ILE A 79 -10.16 0.24 -9.49
N HIS A 80 -10.05 0.36 -10.81
CA HIS A 80 -8.93 1.03 -11.46
C HIS A 80 -8.82 2.49 -10.99
N ASP A 81 -9.91 3.25 -11.07
CA ASP A 81 -9.97 4.65 -10.67
C ASP A 81 -9.67 4.83 -9.18
N PHE A 82 -10.06 3.86 -8.34
CA PHE A 82 -9.71 3.86 -6.92
C PHE A 82 -8.19 3.75 -6.71
N PHE A 83 -7.51 2.81 -7.38
CA PHE A 83 -6.05 2.69 -7.28
C PHE A 83 -5.32 3.93 -7.80
N GLU A 84 -5.72 4.43 -8.98
CA GLU A 84 -5.10 5.60 -9.60
C GLU A 84 -5.25 6.83 -8.71
N ARG A 85 -6.46 7.13 -8.22
CA ARG A 85 -6.67 8.27 -7.33
C ARG A 85 -5.93 8.14 -6.01
N LEU A 86 -5.85 6.94 -5.45
CA LEU A 86 -5.13 6.69 -4.20
C LEU A 86 -3.64 7.03 -4.38
N THR A 87 -3.00 6.52 -5.44
CA THR A 87 -1.57 6.76 -5.68
C THR A 87 -1.28 8.20 -6.10
N GLU A 88 -2.09 8.78 -6.99
CA GLU A 88 -1.90 10.14 -7.47
C GLU A 88 -2.10 11.17 -6.37
N ASN A 89 -3.17 11.09 -5.59
CA ASN A 89 -3.43 12.05 -4.53
C ASN A 89 -2.39 11.97 -3.42
N PHE A 90 -2.00 10.75 -3.03
CA PHE A 90 -0.92 10.55 -2.07
C PHE A 90 0.40 11.15 -2.57
N TYR A 91 0.71 10.95 -3.86
CA TYR A 91 1.85 11.56 -4.54
C TYR A 91 1.81 13.09 -4.49
N ILE A 92 0.71 13.69 -4.94
CA ILE A 92 0.56 15.15 -4.98
C ILE A 92 0.70 15.76 -3.59
N GLU A 93 0.12 15.15 -2.57
CA GLU A 93 0.18 15.64 -1.19
C GLU A 93 1.61 15.65 -0.64
N HIS A 94 2.42 14.64 -0.96
CA HIS A 94 3.73 14.44 -0.36
C HIS A 94 4.90 14.86 -1.25
N ARG A 95 4.69 15.08 -2.56
CA ARG A 95 5.76 15.44 -3.52
C ARG A 95 6.59 16.63 -3.02
N GLY A 96 7.90 16.43 -2.94
CA GLY A 96 8.85 17.45 -2.47
C GLY A 96 8.88 17.66 -0.96
N LYS A 97 7.97 17.03 -0.20
CA LYS A 97 8.00 16.94 1.26
C LYS A 97 8.78 15.67 1.65
N LEU A 98 9.34 15.63 2.86
CA LEU A 98 10.02 14.44 3.40
C LEU A 98 11.26 13.95 2.65
N ARG A 99 11.93 14.76 1.82
CA ARG A 99 13.17 14.36 1.14
C ARG A 99 14.33 14.12 2.14
N PRO A 100 15.10 13.02 2.03
CA PRO A 100 14.86 11.84 1.20
C PRO A 100 13.93 10.84 1.90
N ALA A 101 12.91 10.39 1.17
CA ALA A 101 12.03 9.29 1.55
C ALA A 101 11.72 8.43 0.31
N ALA A 102 11.60 7.13 0.51
CA ALA A 102 11.17 6.21 -0.53
C ALA A 102 10.46 5.01 0.09
N MET A 103 9.50 4.44 -0.65
CA MET A 103 8.86 3.17 -0.29
C MET A 103 8.41 2.43 -1.55
N SER A 104 8.21 1.13 -1.47
CA SER A 104 7.51 0.35 -2.47
C SER A 104 6.13 -0.03 -1.95
N ILE A 105 5.12 -0.03 -2.82
CA ILE A 105 3.73 -0.31 -2.47
C ILE A 105 3.22 -1.47 -3.33
N LEU A 106 2.63 -2.46 -2.68
CA LEU A 106 1.80 -3.48 -3.29
C LEU A 106 0.37 -3.33 -2.75
N MET A 107 -0.60 -3.20 -3.63
CA MET A 107 -2.02 -3.05 -3.32
C MET A 107 -2.82 -4.14 -4.02
N VAL A 108 -3.76 -4.75 -3.31
CA VAL A 108 -4.60 -5.84 -3.83
C VAL A 108 -6.04 -5.66 -3.36
N ILE A 109 -7.00 -5.70 -4.29
CA ILE A 109 -8.43 -5.79 -4.00
C ILE A 109 -8.92 -7.17 -4.42
N PHE A 110 -9.53 -7.89 -3.49
CA PHE A 110 -10.20 -9.15 -3.73
C PHE A 110 -11.70 -8.91 -3.88
N SER A 111 -12.30 -9.43 -4.95
CA SER A 111 -13.74 -9.60 -5.06
C SER A 111 -14.09 -11.09 -5.09
N GLN A 112 -15.38 -11.42 -5.14
CA GLN A 112 -15.82 -12.81 -5.24
C GLN A 112 -15.37 -13.50 -6.54
N THR A 113 -15.06 -12.73 -7.59
CA THR A 113 -14.81 -13.26 -8.94
C THR A 113 -13.45 -12.89 -9.50
N GLN A 114 -12.79 -11.86 -8.98
CA GLN A 114 -11.56 -11.30 -9.53
C GLN A 114 -10.61 -10.81 -8.44
N ILE A 115 -9.33 -10.74 -8.78
CA ILE A 115 -8.28 -10.13 -7.97
C ILE A 115 -7.68 -9.01 -8.80
N TYR A 116 -7.64 -7.82 -8.22
CA TYR A 116 -7.06 -6.62 -8.83
C TYR A 116 -5.80 -6.25 -8.06
N SER A 117 -4.71 -5.94 -8.74
CA SER A 117 -3.45 -5.60 -8.10
C SER A 117 -2.76 -4.41 -8.76
N ALA A 118 -2.16 -3.54 -7.95
CA ALA A 118 -1.32 -2.44 -8.39
C ALA A 118 0.02 -2.48 -7.64
N HIS A 119 1.11 -2.15 -8.34
CA HIS A 119 2.48 -2.17 -7.82
C HIS A 119 3.19 -0.89 -8.23
N GLU A 120 3.66 -0.11 -7.24
CA GLU A 120 4.30 1.18 -7.52
C GLU A 120 5.57 1.40 -6.69
N PRO A 121 6.72 1.74 -7.31
CA PRO A 121 7.85 2.29 -6.61
C PRO A 121 7.62 3.78 -6.33
N TYR A 122 7.71 4.19 -5.07
CA TYR A 122 7.40 5.55 -4.63
C TYR A 122 8.65 6.25 -4.07
N ARG A 123 8.96 7.44 -4.58
CA ARG A 123 10.10 8.26 -4.14
C ARG A 123 9.68 9.72 -4.08
N VAL A 124 10.13 10.44 -3.06
CA VAL A 124 9.70 11.82 -2.76
C VAL A 124 10.84 12.80 -2.91
#